data_AF-M0ZYZ5-F1
#
_entry.id   AF-M0ZYZ5-F1
#
_cell.length_a   1.000
_cell.length_b   1.000
_cell.length_c   1.000
_cell.angle_alpha   90.00
_cell.angle_beta   90.00
_cell.angle_gamma   90.00
#
_symmetry.space_group_name_H-M   'P 1'
#
loop_
_entity.id
_entity.type
_entity.pdbx_description
1 polymer ?
#
loop_
_entity_poly.entity_id
_entity_poly.type
_entity_poly.pdbx_seq_one_letter_code
_entity_poly.pdbx_strand_id
1 'polypeptide(L)'
;MGLSWYHVHTIVLNDLGRLLSVYIMHTTLVVGWAGSMAQYELAVFGPSDPVLDPMWRHDLYGPGIWVSDPYGLTGKEQPVNPVWGM
;
A
#
# COMPACT_ATOMS: atom_id res chain seq x y z
N MET A 1 -30.33 -20.13 17.61
CA MET A 1 -30.29 -19.51 16.25
C MET A 1 -28.84 -19.21 15.94
N GLY A 2 -28.30 -19.65 14.80
CA GLY A 2 -26.91 -19.39 14.40
C GLY A 2 -26.69 -17.94 13.96
N LEU A 3 -25.42 -17.51 13.86
CA LEU A 3 -25.07 -16.20 13.32
C LEU A 3 -25.37 -16.13 11.82
N SER A 4 -25.81 -14.97 11.34
CA SER A 4 -25.86 -14.68 9.89
C SER A 4 -24.44 -14.61 9.31
N TRP A 5 -24.29 -14.91 8.01
CA TRP A 5 -23.00 -14.96 7.33
C TRP A 5 -22.19 -13.66 7.47
N TYR A 6 -22.83 -12.49 7.41
CA TYR A 6 -22.16 -11.19 7.51
C TYR A 6 -21.76 -10.83 8.95
N HIS A 7 -22.24 -11.58 9.95
CA HIS A 7 -21.90 -11.38 11.36
C HIS A 7 -20.87 -12.38 11.88
N VAL A 8 -20.34 -13.30 11.06
CA VAL A 8 -19.46 -14.40 11.54
C VAL A 8 -18.21 -13.91 12.28
N HIS A 9 -17.67 -12.74 11.92
CA HIS A 9 -16.49 -12.19 12.59
C HIS A 9 -16.75 -11.67 14.01
N THR A 10 -18.00 -11.44 14.40
CA THR A 10 -18.33 -11.01 15.77
C THR A 10 -17.93 -12.04 16.83
N ILE A 11 -17.78 -13.31 16.44
CA ILE A 11 -17.31 -14.40 17.31
C ILE A 11 -15.89 -14.17 17.84
N VAL A 12 -15.11 -13.27 17.25
CA VAL A 12 -13.73 -12.96 17.64
C VAL A 12 -13.66 -11.86 18.70
N LEU A 13 -14.72 -11.07 18.89
CA LEU A 13 -14.66 -9.84 19.71
C LEU A 13 -14.38 -10.08 21.21
N ASN A 14 -14.72 -11.25 21.75
CA ASN A 14 -14.49 -11.59 23.16
C ASN A 14 -13.31 -12.56 23.35
N ASP A 15 -12.53 -12.85 22.31
CA ASP A 15 -11.36 -13.73 22.37
C ASP A 15 -10.13 -12.99 21.85
N LEU A 16 -9.30 -12.53 22.79
CA LEU A 16 -8.14 -11.69 22.48
C LEU A 16 -7.08 -12.42 21.63
N GLY A 17 -6.93 -13.73 21.80
CA GLY A 17 -5.99 -14.54 21.02
C GLY A 17 -6.41 -14.66 19.56
N ARG A 18 -7.70 -14.92 19.33
CA ARG A 18 -8.28 -14.98 17.98
C ARG A 18 -8.33 -13.61 17.33
N LEU A 19 -8.57 -12.55 18.10
CA LEU A 19 -8.55 -11.17 17.60
C LEU A 19 -7.16 -10.78 17.15
N LEU A 20 -6.14 -11.09 17.94
CA LEU A 20 -4.74 -10.88 17.57
C LEU A 20 -4.37 -11.66 16.31
N SER A 21 -4.80 -12.92 16.20
CA SER A 21 -4.56 -13.73 15.00
C SER A 21 -5.17 -13.10 13.74
N VAL A 22 -6.43 -12.68 13.78
CA VAL A 22 -7.09 -12.00 12.64
C VAL A 22 -6.38 -10.69 12.31
N TYR A 23 -5.99 -9.92 13.32
CA TYR A 23 -5.27 -8.67 13.13
C TYR A 23 -3.91 -8.88 12.45
N ILE A 24 -3.15 -9.88 12.89
CA ILE A 24 -1.87 -10.24 12.28
C ILE A 24 -2.09 -10.71 10.84
N MET A 25 -3.06 -11.60 10.59
CA MET A 25 -3.40 -12.07 9.24
C MET A 25 -3.81 -10.93 8.30
N HIS A 26 -4.61 -9.97 8.80
CA HIS A 26 -4.98 -8.79 8.04
C HIS A 26 -3.76 -7.93 7.73
N THR A 27 -2.90 -7.69 8.73
CA THR A 27 -1.69 -6.88 8.57
C THR A 27 -0.73 -7.50 7.56
N THR A 28 -0.50 -8.82 7.63
CA THR A 28 0.37 -9.52 6.66
C THR A 28 -0.20 -9.50 5.25
N LEU A 29 -1.53 -9.59 5.09
CA LEU A 29 -2.19 -9.48 3.80
C LEU A 29 -2.06 -8.07 3.21
N VAL A 30 -2.25 -7.02 4.03
CA VAL A 30 -2.07 -5.63 3.60
C VAL A 30 -0.61 -5.35 3.24
N VAL A 31 0.35 -5.83 4.03
CA VAL A 31 1.79 -5.70 3.73
C VAL A 31 2.16 -6.45 2.44
N GLY A 32 1.63 -7.66 2.26
CA GLY A 32 1.84 -8.45 1.04
C GLY A 32 1.27 -7.75 -0.19
N TRP A 33 0.05 -7.20 -0.08
CA TRP A 33 -0.55 -6.40 -1.14
C TRP A 33 0.32 -5.18 -1.46
N ALA A 34 0.70 -4.37 -0.47
CA ALA A 34 1.50 -3.17 -0.67
C ALA A 34 2.85 -3.48 -1.35
N GLY A 35 3.55 -4.55 -0.92
CA GLY A 35 4.80 -4.99 -1.54
C GLY A 35 4.61 -5.48 -2.98
N SER A 36 3.56 -6.27 -3.23
CA SER A 36 3.24 -6.75 -4.59
C SER A 36 2.86 -5.61 -5.53
N MET A 37 2.15 -4.60 -5.02
CA MET A 37 1.74 -3.44 -5.81
C MET A 37 2.96 -2.57 -6.15
N ALA A 38 3.86 -2.34 -5.19
CA ALA A 38 5.12 -1.64 -5.46
C ALA A 38 6.00 -2.37 -6.49
N GLN A 39 6.11 -3.70 -6.40
CA GLN A 39 6.85 -4.51 -7.40
C GLN A 39 6.21 -4.46 -8.78
N TYR A 40 4.88 -4.54 -8.84
CA TYR A 40 4.13 -4.41 -10.08
C TYR A 40 4.35 -3.04 -10.72
N GLU A 41 4.20 -1.95 -9.97
CA GLU A 41 4.40 -0.60 -10.47
C GLU A 41 5.83 -0.40 -11.00
N LEU A 42 6.84 -0.91 -10.29
CA LEU A 42 8.24 -0.87 -10.76
C LEU A 42 8.46 -1.67 -12.06
N ALA A 43 7.76 -2.79 -12.24
CA ALA A 43 7.91 -3.62 -13.44
C ALA A 43 7.30 -2.99 -14.69
N VAL A 44 6.28 -2.14 -14.53
CA VAL A 44 5.59 -1.47 -15.65
C VAL A 44 6.05 -0.02 -15.86
N PHE A 45 6.70 0.60 -14.87
CA PHE A 45 7.08 2.00 -14.93
C PHE A 45 8.25 2.28 -15.88
N GLY A 46 8.06 3.25 -16.78
CA GLY A 46 9.09 3.78 -17.67
C GLY A 46 9.65 5.13 -17.17
N PRO A 47 10.85 5.18 -16.54
CA PRO A 47 11.38 6.40 -15.91
C PRO A 47 11.94 7.45 -16.89
N SER A 48 11.71 7.32 -18.20
CA SER A 48 12.50 8.02 -19.22
C SER A 48 12.22 9.53 -19.32
N ASP A 49 11.00 10.00 -19.06
CA ASP A 49 10.66 11.42 -19.13
C ASP A 49 9.67 11.84 -18.02
N PRO A 50 10.17 12.33 -16.87
CA PRO A 50 9.31 12.72 -15.75
C PRO A 50 8.51 14.00 -15.99
N VAL A 51 8.79 14.76 -17.06
CA VAL A 51 8.08 16.01 -17.37
C VAL A 51 6.91 15.76 -18.30
N LEU A 52 7.12 14.96 -19.36
CA LEU A 52 6.10 14.68 -20.37
C LEU A 52 5.32 13.38 -20.09
N ASP A 53 5.90 12.42 -19.36
CA ASP A 53 5.30 11.12 -19.03
C ASP A 53 5.41 10.77 -17.52
N PRO A 54 4.84 11.60 -16.62
CA PRO A 54 4.90 11.37 -15.18
C PRO A 54 4.00 10.21 -14.72
N MET A 55 4.34 9.62 -13.57
CA MET A 55 3.69 8.41 -13.00
C MET A 55 2.16 8.43 -12.97
N TRP A 56 1.56 9.58 -12.63
CA TRP A 56 0.11 9.73 -12.52
C TRP A 56 -0.63 9.60 -13.86
N ARG A 57 0.08 9.71 -14.99
CA ARG A 57 -0.47 9.44 -16.33
C ARG A 57 -0.70 7.93 -16.57
N HIS A 58 -0.07 7.08 -15.77
CA HIS A 58 -0.09 5.61 -15.92
C HIS A 58 -0.94 4.92 -14.84
N ASP A 59 -1.80 5.66 -14.14
CA ASP A 59 -2.61 5.16 -13.01
C ASP A 59 -1.79 4.48 -11.90
N LEU A 60 -0.52 4.88 -11.75
CA LEU A 60 0.36 4.42 -10.69
C LEU A 60 0.11 5.26 -9.42
N TYR A 61 0.03 4.60 -8.28
CA TYR A 61 -0.09 5.28 -6.98
C TYR A 61 1.21 5.98 -6.60
N GLY A 62 2.32 5.61 -7.24
CA GLY A 62 3.61 6.25 -7.05
C GLY A 62 4.32 5.67 -5.84
N PRO A 63 5.58 5.21 -5.96
CA PRO A 63 6.30 4.70 -4.80
C PRO A 63 6.53 5.81 -3.75
N GLY A 64 6.37 7.09 -4.12
CA GLY A 64 6.49 8.25 -3.23
C GLY A 64 5.39 8.41 -2.16
N ILE A 65 4.27 7.69 -2.25
CA ILE A 65 3.26 7.69 -1.17
C ILE A 65 3.72 6.85 0.03
N TRP A 66 4.59 5.85 -0.19
CA TRP A 66 4.95 4.87 0.84
C TRP A 66 6.47 4.70 1.03
N VAL A 67 7.31 5.29 0.17
CA VAL A 67 8.77 5.14 0.17
C VAL A 67 9.43 6.50 -0.11
N SER A 68 10.38 6.91 0.74
CA SER A 68 11.10 8.19 0.65
C SER A 68 12.16 8.24 -0.47
N ASP A 69 12.48 7.10 -1.09
CA ASP A 69 13.32 6.98 -2.30
C ASP A 69 12.74 5.91 -3.28
N PRO A 70 11.73 6.28 -4.08
CA PRO A 70 11.01 5.40 -5.01
C PRO A 70 11.85 4.55 -5.96
N TYR A 71 13.04 5.05 -6.32
CA TYR A 71 13.89 4.47 -7.36
C TYR A 71 15.26 4.05 -6.82
N GLY A 72 15.54 4.28 -5.52
CA GLY A 72 16.84 3.98 -4.92
C GLY A 72 18.02 4.71 -5.56
N LEU A 73 17.76 5.77 -6.34
CA LEU A 73 18.77 6.44 -7.17
C LEU A 73 19.63 7.40 -6.35
N THR A 74 19.17 7.81 -5.17
CA THR A 74 19.78 8.92 -4.44
C THR A 74 20.32 8.52 -3.07
N GLY A 75 19.83 7.44 -2.46
CA GLY A 75 20.31 6.97 -1.16
C GLY A 75 20.09 7.96 -0.03
N LYS A 76 19.15 8.91 -0.22
CA LYS A 76 18.75 9.95 0.72
C LYS A 76 17.31 10.36 0.44
N GLU A 77 16.58 10.68 1.50
CA GLU A 77 15.18 11.11 1.41
C GLU A 77 15.08 12.34 0.51
N GLN A 78 14.29 12.23 -0.56
CA GLN A 78 13.97 13.37 -1.41
C GLN A 78 12.88 14.19 -0.70
N PRO A 79 13.08 15.50 -0.45
CA PRO A 79 12.03 16.34 0.09
C PRO A 79 10.92 16.46 -0.96
N VAL A 80 9.87 15.67 -0.80
CA VAL A 80 8.64 15.82 -1.58
C VAL A 80 7.89 17.00 -0.98
N ASN A 81 7.84 18.10 -1.72
CA ASN A 81 6.97 19.21 -1.34
C ASN A 81 5.52 18.72 -1.48
N PRO A 82 4.72 18.66 -0.40
CA PRO A 82 3.35 18.20 -0.52
C PRO A 82 2.58 19.17 -1.42
N VAL A 83 2.08 18.68 -2.56
CA VAL A 83 1.17 19.44 -3.41
C VAL A 83 -0.22 19.36 -2.76
N TRP A 84 -0.47 20.26 -1.81
CA TRP A 84 -1.84 20.57 -1.42
C TRP A 84 -2.42 21.36 -2.58
N GLY A 85 -3.21 20.68 -3.41
CA GLY A 85 -3.81 21.25 -4.61
C GLY A 85 -4.48 22.60 -4.33
N MET A 86 -4.34 23.51 -5.30
CA MET A 86 -5.29 24.62 -5.49
C MET A 86 -6.65 24.09 -5.88
#